data_AF-F4IEW7-F1
#
_entry.id   AF-F4IEW7-F1
#
_cell.length_a   1.000
_cell.length_b   1.000
_cell.length_c   1.000
_cell.angle_alpha   90.00
_cell.angle_beta   90.00
_cell.angle_gamma   90.00
#
_symmetry.space_group_name_H-M   'P 1'
#
loop_
_entity.id
_entity.type
_entity.pdbx_description
1 polymer ?
#
loop_
_entity_poly.entity_id
_entity_poly.type
_entity_poly.pdbx_seq_one_letter_code
_entity_poly.pdbx_strand_id
1 'polypeptide(L)'
;MSDLQANKDETTVDRQSSSSVDLDGPSPLRKMISVASIAAGIQFGWALQLSLLTPYVQLLGVPHKWPSFIWLCGPVSGLLVQPSVGYFSDRCTSRFGRRRPFIATGALLVAVSVVLIGYAADFGHSMGDKIDKPVKMRAVVIFALGFWILDVANNTLQGPCRAFLGDLAAGDAQKTRTANAFFSFFMAVGNVLGYAAGSYTNLYKIFPFTMTKACDIYCANLKSCFFLSITLLLVVTIIALWYVEDKQWSPKADSDNEKTPFFGEIFGAFKVMKRPMWMLLIVTALNWIAWFPFLLYDTDWMGREVYGGDSKGDDKMKKLYNQGIHVGALGLMLNSIVLGVMSLGIEGISRKMGGAKRLWGAVNIILAVCLAMTVLVTKKAEEHRRIAGPMALPTDGIRAGALTLFALLGIPLAYSVRTSFYNIKQLRRRSKTFSRSFKHGNCHTTNDCIVWSWSY
;
A
#
# COMPACT_ATOMS: atom_id res chain seq x y z
N MET A 1 -7.80 -44.92 -56.19
CA MET A 1 -7.39 -45.53 -54.90
C MET A 1 -6.46 -44.61 -54.10
N SER A 2 -5.81 -43.64 -54.75
CA SER A 2 -5.05 -42.53 -54.15
C SER A 2 -5.91 -41.47 -53.45
N ASP A 3 -7.11 -41.18 -53.96
CA ASP A 3 -7.96 -40.10 -53.39
C ASP A 3 -8.72 -40.51 -52.11
N LEU A 4 -8.82 -41.82 -51.83
CA LEU A 4 -9.44 -42.36 -50.62
C LEU A 4 -8.47 -42.44 -49.43
N GLN A 5 -7.17 -42.34 -49.67
CA GLN A 5 -6.16 -42.24 -48.61
C GLN A 5 -5.91 -40.78 -48.20
N ALA A 6 -5.93 -39.83 -49.15
CA ALA A 6 -5.82 -38.40 -48.84
C ALA A 6 -6.95 -37.90 -47.92
N ASN A 7 -8.18 -38.39 -48.13
CA ASN A 7 -9.34 -37.98 -47.32
C ASN A 7 -9.35 -38.61 -45.92
N LYS A 8 -8.64 -39.74 -45.73
CA LYS A 8 -8.45 -40.37 -44.41
C LYS A 8 -7.38 -39.64 -43.60
N ASP A 9 -6.32 -39.17 -44.25
CA ASP A 9 -5.28 -38.37 -43.59
C ASP A 9 -5.79 -36.97 -43.19
N GLU A 10 -6.64 -36.32 -44.01
CA GLU A 10 -7.32 -35.07 -43.64
C GLU A 10 -8.25 -35.25 -42.43
N THR A 11 -9.03 -36.34 -42.37
CA THR A 11 -9.90 -36.61 -41.21
C THR A 11 -9.17 -37.08 -39.95
N THR A 12 -7.93 -37.60 -40.04
CA THR A 12 -7.10 -37.87 -38.86
C THR A 12 -6.27 -36.67 -38.39
N VAL A 13 -5.87 -35.76 -39.30
CA VAL A 13 -5.19 -34.51 -38.93
C VAL A 13 -6.16 -33.53 -38.25
N ASP A 14 -7.42 -33.47 -38.68
CA ASP A 14 -8.44 -32.64 -38.04
C ASP A 14 -8.92 -33.18 -36.68
N ARG A 15 -8.65 -34.44 -36.35
CA ARG A 15 -9.03 -35.03 -35.06
C ARG A 15 -7.94 -34.91 -33.98
N GLN A 16 -6.69 -34.64 -34.36
CA GLN A 16 -5.57 -34.41 -33.43
C GLN A 16 -5.28 -32.93 -33.15
N SER A 17 -5.89 -31.98 -33.87
CA SER A 17 -5.87 -30.55 -33.51
C SER A 17 -6.91 -30.18 -32.42
N SER A 18 -7.78 -31.11 -32.03
CA SER A 18 -8.86 -30.87 -31.05
C SER A 18 -8.44 -30.96 -29.57
N SER A 19 -7.13 -30.98 -29.27
CA SER A 19 -6.61 -31.01 -27.87
C SER A 19 -5.71 -29.82 -27.49
N SER A 20 -5.64 -28.77 -28.30
CA SER A 20 -5.25 -27.46 -27.79
C SER A 20 -6.45 -26.82 -27.11
N VAL A 21 -6.65 -27.15 -25.84
CA VAL A 21 -7.58 -26.43 -24.97
C VAL A 21 -7.34 -24.93 -25.15
N ASP A 22 -8.37 -24.21 -25.60
CA ASP A 22 -8.45 -22.75 -25.64
C ASP A 22 -7.89 -22.15 -24.35
N LEU A 23 -6.62 -21.69 -24.37
CA LEU A 23 -5.93 -21.22 -23.17
C LEU A 23 -5.58 -19.73 -23.18
N ASP A 24 -6.13 -18.95 -24.11
CA ASP A 24 -6.00 -17.47 -24.09
C ASP A 24 -7.35 -16.76 -23.80
N GLY A 25 -8.32 -17.53 -23.30
CA GLY A 25 -9.54 -16.98 -22.72
C GLY A 25 -9.28 -16.39 -21.33
N PRO A 26 -9.92 -15.27 -20.97
CA PRO A 26 -9.74 -14.69 -19.65
C PRO A 26 -10.27 -15.61 -18.55
N SER A 27 -9.54 -15.70 -17.45
CA SER A 27 -9.85 -16.63 -16.35
C SER A 27 -11.23 -16.40 -15.73
N PRO A 28 -11.81 -17.42 -15.06
CA PRO A 28 -13.03 -17.28 -14.30
C PRO A 28 -12.90 -16.22 -13.21
N LEU A 29 -13.97 -15.45 -12.98
CA LEU A 29 -13.97 -14.34 -12.02
C LEU A 29 -13.59 -14.78 -10.60
N ARG A 30 -13.94 -16.02 -10.20
CA ARG A 30 -13.59 -16.58 -8.88
C ARG A 30 -12.07 -16.64 -8.65
N LYS A 31 -11.28 -16.99 -9.67
CA LYS A 31 -9.81 -16.99 -9.57
C LYS A 31 -9.27 -15.56 -9.39
N MET A 32 -9.84 -14.60 -10.11
CA MET A 32 -9.48 -13.18 -9.99
C MET A 32 -9.84 -12.61 -8.61
N ILE A 33 -11.01 -12.95 -8.06
CA ILE A 33 -11.41 -12.56 -6.70
C ILE A 33 -10.44 -13.14 -5.67
N SER A 34 -10.03 -14.40 -5.84
CA SER A 34 -9.07 -15.05 -4.94
C SER A 34 -7.73 -14.31 -4.91
N VAL A 35 -7.13 -13.99 -6.07
CA VAL A 35 -5.89 -13.18 -6.12
C VAL A 35 -6.12 -11.76 -5.61
N ALA A 36 -7.27 -11.15 -5.91
CA ALA A 36 -7.61 -9.82 -5.42
C ALA A 36 -7.72 -9.76 -3.89
N SER A 37 -8.11 -10.86 -3.23
CA SER A 37 -8.23 -10.92 -1.77
C SER A 37 -6.90 -10.74 -1.03
N ILE A 38 -5.76 -11.02 -1.67
CA ILE A 38 -4.43 -10.76 -1.13
C ILE A 38 -4.24 -9.28 -0.78
N ALA A 39 -4.91 -8.39 -1.53
CA ALA A 39 -4.89 -6.95 -1.29
C ALA A 39 -5.40 -6.57 0.11
N ALA A 40 -6.31 -7.35 0.70
CA ALA A 40 -6.78 -7.09 2.06
C ALA A 40 -5.67 -7.33 3.09
N GLY A 41 -4.90 -8.40 2.95
CA GLY A 41 -3.75 -8.69 3.83
C GLY A 41 -2.64 -7.65 3.71
N ILE A 42 -2.28 -7.28 2.46
CA ILE A 42 -1.29 -6.23 2.19
C ILE A 42 -1.70 -4.92 2.85
N GLN A 43 -2.95 -4.50 2.62
CA GLN A 43 -3.42 -3.19 3.05
C GLN A 43 -3.69 -3.13 4.56
N PHE A 44 -4.04 -4.25 5.20
CA PHE A 44 -4.05 -4.36 6.66
C PHE A 44 -2.65 -4.02 7.21
N GLY A 45 -1.61 -4.64 6.68
CA GLY A 45 -0.22 -4.38 7.09
C GLY A 45 0.18 -2.91 6.94
N TRP A 46 -0.14 -2.29 5.80
CA TRP A 46 0.08 -0.86 5.57
C TRP A 46 -0.65 0.04 6.57
N ALA A 47 -1.91 -0.26 6.87
CA ALA A 47 -2.68 0.51 7.84
C ALA A 47 -2.06 0.43 9.25
N LEU A 48 -1.57 -0.74 9.67
CA LEU A 48 -0.83 -0.86 10.93
C LEU A 48 0.50 -0.08 10.87
N GLN A 49 1.24 -0.20 9.76
CA GLN A 49 2.50 0.51 9.51
C GLN A 49 2.35 2.02 9.70
N LEU A 50 1.34 2.62 9.06
CA LEU A 50 1.06 4.06 9.13
C LEU A 50 0.56 4.49 10.51
N SER A 51 -0.29 3.70 11.16
CA SER A 51 -0.95 4.12 12.41
C SER A 51 -0.17 3.86 13.70
N LEU A 52 0.76 2.89 13.72
CA LEU A 52 1.36 2.43 15.00
C LEU A 52 2.90 2.43 15.04
N LEU A 53 3.60 2.41 13.90
CA LEU A 53 5.04 2.15 13.93
C LEU A 53 5.86 3.40 14.25
N THR A 54 5.40 4.59 13.86
CA THR A 54 6.05 5.85 14.29
C THR A 54 5.96 6.01 15.82
N PRO A 55 4.80 5.85 16.47
CA PRO A 55 4.76 5.90 17.93
C PRO A 55 5.54 4.77 18.60
N TYR A 56 5.51 3.56 18.05
CA TYR A 56 6.26 2.43 18.61
C TYR A 56 7.76 2.70 18.65
N VAL A 57 8.36 3.22 17.57
CA VAL A 57 9.79 3.53 17.56
C VAL A 57 10.15 4.65 18.52
N GLN A 58 9.24 5.61 18.75
CA GLN A 58 9.42 6.63 19.78
C GLN A 58 9.37 6.04 21.20
N LEU A 59 8.50 5.07 21.46
CA LEU A 59 8.46 4.32 22.73
C LEU A 59 9.72 3.45 22.97
N LEU A 60 10.41 3.03 21.91
CA LEU A 60 11.73 2.39 22.02
C LEU A 60 12.85 3.39 22.42
N GLY A 61 12.54 4.69 22.40
CA GLY A 61 13.43 5.77 22.85
C GLY A 61 13.92 6.69 21.74
N VAL A 62 13.55 6.44 20.48
CA VAL A 62 13.96 7.29 19.37
C VAL A 62 13.32 8.67 19.52
N PRO A 63 14.10 9.76 19.54
CA PRO A 63 13.53 11.10 19.62
C PRO A 63 12.64 11.40 18.40
N HIS A 64 11.52 12.09 18.62
CA HIS A 64 10.50 12.46 17.62
C HIS A 64 11.02 13.00 16.26
N LYS A 65 12.24 13.54 16.19
CA LYS A 65 12.84 14.08 14.96
C LYS A 65 13.41 13.01 14.01
N TRP A 66 13.72 11.82 14.53
CA TRP A 66 14.43 10.76 13.81
C TRP A 66 13.56 9.70 13.09
N PRO A 67 12.28 9.45 13.44
CA PRO A 67 11.44 8.49 12.71
C PRO A 67 11.39 8.74 11.20
N SER A 68 11.42 9.99 10.75
CA SER A 68 11.46 10.33 9.31
C SER A 68 12.63 9.68 8.55
N PHE A 69 13.78 9.46 9.19
CA PHE A 69 14.92 8.79 8.55
C PHE A 69 14.68 7.28 8.38
N ILE A 70 14.00 6.65 9.33
CA ILE A 70 13.64 5.23 9.23
C ILE A 70 12.64 5.05 8.08
N TRP A 71 11.66 5.95 7.99
CA TRP A 71 10.65 5.98 6.92
C TRP A 71 11.18 6.27 5.51
N LEU A 72 12.45 6.66 5.36
CA LEU A 72 13.06 6.84 4.04
C LEU A 72 13.06 5.54 3.22
N CYS A 73 12.98 4.38 3.87
CA CYS A 73 12.80 3.10 3.20
C CYS A 73 11.59 3.07 2.25
N GLY A 74 10.44 3.65 2.62
CA GLY A 74 9.22 3.58 1.81
C GLY A 74 9.41 4.18 0.41
N PRO A 75 9.84 5.45 0.29
CA PRO A 75 10.17 6.05 -1.01
C PRO A 75 11.30 5.32 -1.76
N VAL A 76 12.34 4.89 -1.05
CA VAL A 76 13.51 4.21 -1.67
C VAL A 76 13.11 2.84 -2.22
N SER A 77 12.38 2.04 -1.46
CA SER A 77 11.90 0.73 -1.88
C SER A 77 10.85 0.84 -2.99
N GLY A 78 9.96 1.83 -2.92
CA GLY A 78 9.01 2.11 -4.00
C GLY A 78 9.70 2.45 -5.33
N LEU A 79 10.78 3.25 -5.28
CA LEU A 79 11.55 3.63 -6.46
C LEU A 79 12.37 2.48 -7.04
N LEU A 80 12.99 1.64 -6.19
CA LEU A 80 13.95 0.63 -6.64
C LEU A 80 13.36 -0.78 -6.73
N VAL A 81 12.66 -1.23 -5.69
CA VAL A 81 12.19 -2.62 -5.57
C VAL A 81 11.04 -2.88 -6.51
N GLN A 82 10.06 -1.98 -6.58
CA GLN A 82 8.86 -2.18 -7.40
C GLN A 82 9.17 -2.41 -8.90
N PRO A 83 10.00 -1.58 -9.59
CA PRO A 83 10.36 -1.85 -10.98
C PRO A 83 11.29 -3.06 -11.13
N SER A 84 12.21 -3.29 -10.18
CA SER A 84 13.09 -4.46 -10.21
C SER A 84 12.32 -5.77 -10.14
N VAL A 85 11.42 -5.89 -9.16
CA VAL A 85 10.57 -7.06 -8.98
C VAL A 85 9.61 -7.22 -10.16
N GLY A 86 9.09 -6.13 -10.73
CA GLY A 86 8.33 -6.17 -11.98
C GLY A 86 9.11 -6.88 -13.10
N TYR A 87 10.31 -6.35 -13.42
CA TYR A 87 11.18 -6.86 -14.47
C TYR A 87 11.59 -8.33 -14.27
N PHE A 88 12.00 -8.71 -13.05
CA PHE A 88 12.43 -10.07 -12.76
C PHE A 88 11.26 -11.05 -12.66
N SER A 89 10.12 -10.62 -12.13
CA SER A 89 8.93 -11.45 -12.10
C SER A 89 8.37 -11.71 -13.49
N ASP A 90 8.53 -10.78 -14.45
CA ASP A 90 8.12 -10.99 -15.85
C ASP A 90 8.91 -12.10 -16.58
N ARG A 91 10.12 -12.42 -16.11
CA ARG A 91 11.07 -13.35 -16.77
C ARG A 91 11.39 -14.59 -15.93
N CYS A 92 10.51 -14.93 -14.98
CA CYS A 92 10.75 -16.04 -14.07
C CYS A 92 10.41 -17.39 -14.72
N THR A 93 11.38 -18.30 -14.74
CA THR A 93 11.28 -19.67 -15.28
C THR A 93 10.94 -20.72 -14.20
N SER A 94 10.55 -20.30 -13.01
CA SER A 94 10.30 -21.21 -11.89
C SER A 94 9.19 -22.21 -12.19
N ARG A 95 9.34 -23.45 -11.70
CA ARG A 95 8.33 -24.51 -11.86
C ARG A 95 6.95 -24.14 -11.30
N PHE A 96 6.92 -23.24 -10.33
CA PHE A 96 5.71 -22.78 -9.66
C PHE A 96 4.96 -21.70 -10.45
N GLY A 97 5.44 -21.31 -11.63
CA GLY A 97 4.89 -20.22 -12.43
C GLY A 97 5.73 -18.95 -12.32
N ARG A 98 5.32 -17.93 -13.07
CA ARG A 98 6.09 -16.70 -13.27
C ARG A 98 6.00 -15.71 -12.09
N ARG A 99 4.80 -15.44 -11.58
CA ARG A 99 4.46 -14.47 -10.52
C ARG A 99 4.41 -15.10 -9.13
N ARG A 100 3.94 -16.35 -9.02
CA ARG A 100 3.72 -17.04 -7.74
C ARG A 100 4.94 -17.04 -6.79
N PRO A 101 6.19 -17.27 -7.27
CA PRO A 101 7.37 -17.25 -6.39
C PRO A 101 7.62 -15.90 -5.72
N PHE A 102 7.39 -14.79 -6.44
CA PHE A 102 7.60 -13.44 -5.91
C PHE A 102 6.52 -13.08 -4.90
N ILE A 103 5.27 -13.47 -5.16
CA ILE A 103 4.16 -13.28 -4.22
C ILE A 103 4.42 -14.09 -2.93
N ALA A 104 4.78 -15.37 -3.05
CA ALA A 104 5.08 -16.20 -1.88
C ALA A 104 6.27 -15.66 -1.07
N THR A 105 7.35 -15.26 -1.76
CA THR A 105 8.55 -14.71 -1.12
C THR A 105 8.24 -13.38 -0.42
N GLY A 106 7.48 -12.49 -1.07
CA GLY A 106 7.02 -11.23 -0.48
C GLY A 106 6.20 -11.46 0.79
N ALA A 107 5.22 -12.38 0.75
CA ALA A 107 4.40 -12.69 1.92
C ALA A 107 5.20 -13.31 3.08
N LEU A 108 6.18 -14.19 2.78
CA LEU A 108 7.09 -14.74 3.79
C LEU A 108 7.98 -13.65 4.40
N LEU A 109 8.53 -12.75 3.58
CA LEU A 109 9.35 -11.64 4.06
C LEU A 109 8.54 -10.65 4.91
N VAL A 110 7.26 -10.41 4.58
CA VAL A 110 6.35 -9.63 5.44
C VAL A 110 6.16 -10.34 6.78
N ALA A 111 5.97 -11.66 6.80
CA ALA A 111 5.84 -12.40 8.06
C ALA A 111 7.08 -12.28 8.94
N VAL A 112 8.28 -12.43 8.35
CA VAL A 112 9.56 -12.28 9.06
C VAL A 112 9.76 -10.85 9.57
N SER A 113 9.52 -9.84 8.74
CA SER A 113 9.72 -8.44 9.11
C SER A 113 8.81 -8.00 10.23
N VAL A 114 7.54 -8.41 10.20
CA VAL A 114 6.58 -8.07 11.23
C VAL A 114 6.92 -8.76 12.56
N VAL A 115 7.48 -9.98 12.55
CA VAL A 115 8.02 -10.60 13.77
C VAL A 115 9.21 -9.80 14.31
N LEU A 116 10.14 -9.38 13.45
CA LEU A 116 11.28 -8.53 13.86
C LEU A 116 10.81 -7.22 14.49
N ILE A 117 9.82 -6.56 13.89
CA ILE A 117 9.24 -5.30 14.38
C ILE A 117 8.50 -5.53 15.70
N GLY A 118 7.57 -6.49 15.73
CA GLY A 118 6.72 -6.73 16.91
C GLY A 118 7.51 -7.17 18.13
N TYR A 119 8.54 -7.99 17.95
CA TYR A 119 9.43 -8.47 19.02
C TYR A 119 10.73 -7.68 19.15
N ALA A 120 10.84 -6.49 18.55
CA ALA A 120 12.04 -5.67 18.60
C ALA A 120 12.49 -5.37 20.04
N ALA A 121 11.53 -5.04 20.93
CA ALA A 121 11.80 -4.80 22.34
C ALA A 121 12.36 -6.06 23.06
N ASP A 122 11.83 -7.24 22.75
CA ASP A 122 12.25 -8.51 23.37
C ASP A 122 13.63 -8.93 22.88
N PHE A 123 13.88 -8.84 21.58
CA PHE A 123 15.20 -9.11 21.02
C PHE A 123 16.24 -8.10 21.50
N GLY A 124 15.86 -6.83 21.66
CA GLY A 124 16.74 -5.82 22.26
C GLY A 124 17.07 -6.19 23.71
N HIS A 125 16.08 -6.62 24.49
CA HIS A 125 16.29 -7.02 25.88
C HIS A 125 17.15 -8.28 26.03
N SER A 126 16.91 -9.33 25.24
CA SER A 126 17.79 -10.51 25.20
C SER A 126 19.18 -10.16 24.67
N MET A 127 19.24 -9.18 23.76
CA MET A 127 20.39 -8.42 23.28
C MET A 127 21.25 -7.84 24.42
N GLY A 128 20.62 -7.47 25.54
CA GLY A 128 21.20 -6.78 26.70
C GLY A 128 20.77 -5.31 26.85
N ASP A 129 19.69 -4.88 26.18
CA ASP A 129 19.06 -3.59 26.49
C ASP A 129 18.40 -3.66 27.88
N LYS A 130 18.72 -2.68 28.73
CA LYS A 130 18.09 -2.52 30.05
C LYS A 130 16.69 -1.92 29.87
N ILE A 131 15.71 -2.44 30.60
CA ILE A 131 14.31 -2.00 30.51
C ILE A 131 14.17 -0.52 30.93
N ASP A 132 14.94 -0.11 31.94
CA ASP A 132 14.88 1.24 32.53
C ASP A 132 15.65 2.30 31.71
N LYS A 133 16.39 1.89 30.68
CA LYS A 133 17.10 2.86 29.84
C LYS A 133 16.12 3.59 28.92
N PRO A 134 16.24 4.92 28.79
CA PRO A 134 15.36 5.71 27.94
C PRO A 134 15.54 5.42 26.44
N VAL A 135 16.70 4.86 26.04
CA VAL A 135 16.98 4.47 24.66
C VAL A 135 17.42 3.02 24.61
N LYS A 136 16.66 2.18 23.89
CA LYS A 136 16.92 0.76 23.67
C LYS A 136 17.58 0.56 22.31
N MET A 137 18.89 0.81 22.22
CA MET A 137 19.59 0.89 20.94
C MET A 137 19.48 -0.40 20.12
N ARG A 138 19.61 -1.57 20.75
CA ARG A 138 19.52 -2.85 20.04
C ARG A 138 18.10 -3.09 19.52
N ALA A 139 17.08 -2.79 20.34
CA ALA A 139 15.69 -2.84 19.90
C ALA A 139 15.43 -1.90 18.71
N VAL A 140 15.98 -0.69 18.73
CA VAL A 140 15.84 0.29 17.63
C VAL A 140 16.48 -0.21 16.34
N VAL A 141 17.68 -0.80 16.41
CA VAL A 141 18.34 -1.36 15.21
C VAL A 141 17.52 -2.51 14.63
N ILE A 142 17.01 -3.42 15.47
CA ILE A 142 16.19 -4.55 15.02
C ILE A 142 14.87 -4.06 14.41
N PHE A 143 14.24 -3.08 15.06
CA PHE A 143 13.05 -2.43 14.52
C PHE A 143 13.34 -1.79 13.16
N ALA A 144 14.42 -1.02 13.02
CA ALA A 144 14.76 -0.35 11.77
C ALA A 144 15.06 -1.35 10.64
N LEU A 145 15.80 -2.43 10.93
CA LEU A 145 16.04 -3.52 9.98
C LEU A 145 14.73 -4.21 9.57
N GLY A 146 13.88 -4.55 10.54
CA GLY A 146 12.56 -5.13 10.29
C GLY A 146 11.68 -4.21 9.44
N PHE A 147 11.66 -2.91 9.76
CA PHE A 147 10.91 -1.89 9.02
C PHE A 147 11.36 -1.79 7.56
N TRP A 148 12.67 -1.77 7.30
CA TRP A 148 13.20 -1.77 5.94
C TRP A 148 12.85 -3.05 5.16
N ILE A 149 12.95 -4.22 5.81
CA ILE A 149 12.56 -5.49 5.19
C ILE A 149 11.06 -5.48 4.89
N LEU A 150 10.22 -4.93 5.78
CA LEU A 150 8.78 -4.81 5.58
C LEU A 150 8.44 -4.00 4.34
N ASP A 151 9.05 -2.83 4.14
CA ASP A 151 8.79 -2.01 2.95
C ASP A 151 9.25 -2.67 1.65
N VAL A 152 10.42 -3.32 1.65
CA VAL A 152 10.89 -4.12 0.51
C VAL A 152 9.92 -5.27 0.22
N ALA A 153 9.46 -5.97 1.25
CA ALA A 153 8.55 -7.11 1.13
C ALA A 153 7.17 -6.69 0.63
N ASN A 154 6.61 -5.59 1.15
CA ASN A 154 5.34 -5.01 0.71
C ASN A 154 5.39 -4.64 -0.78
N ASN A 155 6.48 -3.99 -1.22
CA ASN A 155 6.67 -3.64 -2.63
C ASN A 155 6.85 -4.88 -3.52
N THR A 156 7.56 -5.90 -3.02
CA THR A 156 7.77 -7.18 -3.71
C THR A 156 6.48 -7.98 -3.87
N LEU A 157 5.56 -7.85 -2.90
CA LEU A 157 4.28 -8.55 -2.91
C LEU A 157 3.23 -7.83 -3.78
N GLN A 158 3.06 -6.53 -3.57
CA GLN A 158 1.96 -5.76 -4.16
C GLN A 158 2.05 -5.63 -5.69
N GLY A 159 3.26 -5.42 -6.24
CA GLY A 159 3.48 -5.26 -7.67
C GLY A 159 3.07 -6.50 -8.48
N PRO A 160 3.68 -7.67 -8.21
CA PRO A 160 3.32 -8.94 -8.83
C PRO A 160 1.87 -9.34 -8.64
N CYS A 161 1.25 -9.10 -7.48
CA CYS A 161 -0.18 -9.37 -7.28
C CYS A 161 -1.07 -8.61 -8.28
N ARG A 162 -0.78 -7.33 -8.52
CA ARG A 162 -1.52 -6.52 -9.49
C ARG A 162 -1.27 -6.97 -10.92
N ALA A 163 -0.01 -7.26 -11.25
CA ALA A 163 0.34 -7.79 -12.57
C ALA A 163 -0.36 -9.13 -12.83
N PHE A 164 -0.42 -10.00 -11.83
CA PHE A 164 -1.08 -11.29 -11.92
C PHE A 164 -2.59 -11.18 -12.17
N LEU A 165 -3.27 -10.19 -11.58
CA LEU A 165 -4.67 -9.89 -11.93
C LEU A 165 -4.86 -9.43 -13.37
N GLY A 166 -3.90 -8.66 -13.90
CA GLY A 166 -3.86 -8.28 -15.32
C GLY A 166 -3.68 -9.50 -16.23
N ASP A 167 -2.74 -10.37 -15.87
CA ASP A 167 -2.48 -11.63 -16.58
C ASP A 167 -3.73 -12.52 -16.63
N LEU A 168 -4.46 -12.67 -15.51
CA LEU A 168 -5.71 -13.43 -15.45
C LEU A 168 -6.86 -12.84 -16.29
N ALA A 169 -6.83 -11.53 -16.51
CA ALA A 169 -7.82 -10.85 -17.36
C ALA A 169 -7.53 -11.01 -18.86
N ALA A 170 -6.37 -11.56 -19.26
CA ALA A 170 -6.01 -11.88 -20.65
C ALA A 170 -6.36 -10.78 -21.67
N GLY A 171 -6.11 -9.51 -21.32
CA GLY A 171 -6.39 -8.36 -22.20
C GLY A 171 -7.87 -7.94 -22.32
N ASP A 172 -8.81 -8.64 -21.67
CA ASP A 172 -10.21 -8.26 -21.59
C ASP A 172 -10.37 -7.01 -20.70
N ALA A 173 -10.81 -5.91 -21.32
CA ALA A 173 -10.97 -4.63 -20.65
C ALA A 173 -12.08 -4.63 -19.59
N GLN A 174 -13.17 -5.39 -19.79
CA GLN A 174 -14.26 -5.50 -18.83
C GLN A 174 -13.80 -6.30 -17.61
N LYS A 175 -13.17 -7.46 -17.83
CA LYS A 175 -12.64 -8.27 -16.72
C LYS A 175 -11.50 -7.57 -15.98
N THR A 176 -10.61 -6.87 -16.67
CA THR A 176 -9.57 -6.05 -16.04
C THR A 176 -10.18 -4.96 -15.14
N ARG A 177 -11.24 -4.29 -15.58
CA ARG A 177 -11.95 -3.30 -14.76
C ARG A 177 -12.55 -3.96 -13.52
N THR A 178 -13.20 -5.11 -13.68
CA THR A 178 -13.82 -5.84 -12.57
C THR A 178 -12.77 -6.37 -11.58
N ALA A 179 -11.63 -6.90 -12.05
CA ALA A 179 -10.51 -7.33 -11.20
C ALA A 179 -10.00 -6.18 -10.33
N ASN A 180 -9.74 -5.03 -10.96
CA ASN A 180 -9.25 -3.84 -10.27
C ASN A 180 -10.28 -3.30 -9.27
N ALA A 181 -11.58 -3.44 -9.56
CA ALA A 181 -12.64 -3.10 -8.61
C ALA A 181 -12.60 -4.00 -7.36
N PHE A 182 -12.50 -5.32 -7.53
CA PHE A 182 -12.35 -6.25 -6.40
C PHE A 182 -11.07 -6.00 -5.62
N PHE A 183 -9.93 -5.78 -6.31
CA PHE A 183 -8.66 -5.46 -5.65
C PHE A 183 -8.79 -4.19 -4.79
N SER A 184 -9.41 -3.14 -5.33
CA SER A 184 -9.65 -1.88 -4.60
C SER A 184 -10.61 -2.08 -3.41
N PHE A 185 -11.64 -2.91 -3.57
CA PHE A 185 -12.54 -3.28 -2.49
C PHE A 185 -11.80 -3.99 -1.35
N PHE A 186 -10.98 -5.00 -1.66
CA PHE A 186 -10.20 -5.70 -0.66
C PHE A 186 -9.15 -4.81 0.01
N MET A 187 -8.51 -3.89 -0.71
CA MET A 187 -7.66 -2.86 -0.08
C MET A 187 -8.46 -2.02 0.93
N ALA A 188 -9.66 -1.55 0.57
CA ALA A 188 -10.49 -0.77 1.49
C ALA A 188 -10.85 -1.57 2.76
N VAL A 189 -11.21 -2.85 2.60
CA VAL A 189 -11.45 -3.76 3.73
C VAL A 189 -10.19 -3.90 4.60
N GLY A 190 -9.02 -4.11 3.99
CA GLY A 190 -7.75 -4.19 4.71
C GLY A 190 -7.42 -2.93 5.51
N ASN A 191 -7.60 -1.75 4.92
CA ASN A 191 -7.40 -0.47 5.62
C ASN A 191 -8.31 -0.33 6.84
N VAL A 192 -9.61 -0.59 6.67
CA VAL A 192 -10.58 -0.50 7.78
C VAL A 192 -10.23 -1.49 8.88
N LEU A 193 -9.92 -2.75 8.54
CA LEU A 193 -9.52 -3.77 9.52
C LEU A 193 -8.23 -3.40 10.26
N GLY A 194 -7.22 -2.89 9.55
CA GLY A 194 -5.94 -2.50 10.15
C GLY A 194 -6.08 -1.31 11.10
N TYR A 195 -6.77 -0.24 10.69
CA TYR A 195 -7.01 0.90 11.57
C TYR A 195 -7.97 0.59 12.72
N ALA A 196 -8.96 -0.29 12.52
CA ALA A 196 -9.82 -0.78 13.59
C ALA A 196 -9.03 -1.60 14.61
N ALA A 197 -8.16 -2.51 14.17
CA ALA A 197 -7.27 -3.26 15.04
C ALA A 197 -6.32 -2.32 15.80
N GLY A 198 -5.73 -1.33 15.13
CA GLY A 198 -4.90 -0.32 15.76
C GLY A 198 -5.63 0.58 16.76
N SER A 199 -6.93 0.79 16.59
CA SER A 199 -7.77 1.56 17.53
C SER A 199 -8.15 0.76 18.78
N TYR A 200 -8.27 -0.57 18.68
CA TYR A 200 -8.68 -1.40 19.78
C TYR A 200 -7.52 -1.65 20.77
N THR A 201 -7.76 -1.39 22.06
CA THR A 201 -6.70 -1.34 23.09
C THR A 201 -6.49 -2.64 23.88
N ASN A 202 -7.40 -3.61 23.76
CA ASN A 202 -7.42 -4.83 24.57
C ASN A 202 -7.11 -6.10 23.76
N LEU A 203 -6.57 -6.01 22.53
CA LEU A 203 -6.30 -7.19 21.70
C LEU A 203 -5.30 -8.14 22.37
N TYR A 204 -4.36 -7.59 23.15
CA TYR A 204 -3.40 -8.38 23.93
C TYR A 204 -4.02 -9.33 24.96
N LYS A 205 -5.27 -9.09 25.39
CA LYS A 205 -5.98 -10.00 26.30
C LYS A 205 -6.46 -11.27 25.60
N ILE A 206 -6.75 -11.16 24.30
CA ILE A 206 -7.13 -12.31 23.45
C ILE A 206 -5.90 -13.15 23.12
N PHE A 207 -4.74 -12.49 22.97
CA PHE A 207 -3.46 -13.13 22.69
C PHE A 207 -2.46 -12.91 23.83
N PRO A 208 -2.64 -13.55 25.00
CA PRO A 208 -1.85 -13.29 26.20
C PRO A 208 -0.36 -13.61 26.03
N PHE A 209 0.01 -14.47 25.08
CA PHE A 209 1.40 -14.78 24.74
C PHE A 209 2.20 -13.58 24.21
N THR A 210 1.52 -12.50 23.80
CA THR A 210 2.19 -11.28 23.31
C THR A 210 2.80 -10.45 24.44
N MET A 211 2.28 -10.58 25.67
CA MET A 211 2.79 -9.90 26.86
C MET A 211 4.08 -10.53 27.35
N THR A 212 5.09 -9.70 27.55
CA THR A 212 6.47 -10.11 27.83
C THR A 212 7.13 -9.08 28.75
N LYS A 213 8.19 -9.46 29.46
CA LYS A 213 8.82 -8.58 30.47
C LYS A 213 9.38 -7.28 29.89
N ALA A 214 9.80 -7.28 28.62
CA ALA A 214 10.44 -6.14 27.95
C ALA A 214 9.45 -5.21 27.22
N CYS A 215 8.18 -5.61 27.12
CA CYS A 215 7.17 -5.05 26.24
C CYS A 215 6.00 -4.53 27.07
N ASP A 216 5.67 -3.26 26.88
CA ASP A 216 4.55 -2.63 27.57
C ASP A 216 3.19 -3.00 26.94
N ILE A 217 2.10 -2.44 27.50
CA ILE A 217 0.74 -2.72 27.03
C ILE A 217 0.58 -2.38 25.55
N TYR A 218 1.17 -1.27 25.12
CA TYR A 218 1.11 -0.81 23.74
C TYR A 218 1.86 -1.76 22.80
N CYS A 219 3.09 -2.13 23.14
CA CYS A 219 3.91 -3.08 22.41
C CYS A 219 3.20 -4.43 22.22
N ALA A 220 2.53 -4.95 23.26
CA ALA A 220 1.85 -6.23 23.12
C ALA A 220 0.51 -6.13 22.37
N ASN A 221 -0.17 -4.98 22.43
CA ASN A 221 -1.31 -4.72 21.54
C ASN A 221 -0.87 -4.63 20.07
N LEU A 222 0.24 -3.94 19.79
CA LEU A 222 0.89 -3.90 18.47
C LEU A 222 1.22 -5.31 17.95
N LYS A 223 1.89 -6.15 18.77
CA LYS A 223 2.16 -7.55 18.43
C LYS A 223 0.89 -8.34 18.08
N SER A 224 -0.18 -8.12 18.83
CA SER A 224 -1.47 -8.77 18.60
C SER A 224 -2.09 -8.36 17.27
N CYS A 225 -2.09 -7.06 16.95
CA CYS A 225 -2.55 -6.54 15.66
C CYS A 225 -1.75 -7.14 14.49
N PHE A 226 -0.43 -7.20 14.65
CA PHE A 226 0.47 -7.76 13.66
C PHE A 226 0.29 -9.26 13.46
N PHE A 227 0.06 -10.02 14.53
CA PHE A 227 -0.26 -11.44 14.43
C PHE A 227 -1.53 -11.68 13.60
N LEU A 228 -2.58 -10.88 13.83
CA LEU A 228 -3.80 -10.93 13.01
C LEU A 228 -3.51 -10.58 11.54
N SER A 229 -2.72 -9.54 11.30
CA SER A 229 -2.34 -9.10 9.95
C SER A 229 -1.56 -10.16 9.17
N ILE A 230 -0.51 -10.75 9.76
CA ILE A 230 0.27 -11.82 9.13
C ILE A 230 -0.61 -13.05 8.89
N THR A 231 -1.43 -13.45 9.87
CA THR A 231 -2.31 -14.62 9.73
C THR A 231 -3.26 -14.44 8.56
N LEU A 232 -3.92 -13.28 8.47
CA LEU A 232 -4.79 -12.96 7.34
C LEU A 232 -4.01 -13.01 6.02
N LEU A 233 -2.87 -12.33 5.95
CA LEU A 233 -2.06 -12.25 4.74
C LEU A 233 -1.59 -13.63 4.26
N LEU A 234 -1.05 -14.45 5.15
CA LEU A 234 -0.58 -15.79 4.81
C LEU A 234 -1.74 -16.69 4.37
N VAL A 235 -2.88 -16.67 5.07
CA VAL A 235 -4.05 -17.47 4.71
C VAL A 235 -4.56 -17.10 3.32
N VAL A 236 -4.81 -15.81 3.04
CA VAL A 236 -5.32 -15.39 1.71
C VAL A 236 -4.30 -15.65 0.61
N THR A 237 -3.01 -15.49 0.89
CA THR A 237 -1.93 -15.75 -0.09
C THR A 237 -1.80 -17.23 -0.38
N ILE A 238 -1.79 -18.09 0.64
CA ILE A 238 -1.72 -19.55 0.47
C ILE A 238 -2.93 -20.05 -0.32
N ILE A 239 -4.14 -19.62 0.03
CA ILE A 239 -5.36 -19.99 -0.68
C ILE A 239 -5.28 -19.55 -2.15
N ALA A 240 -4.92 -18.29 -2.41
CA ALA A 240 -4.86 -17.75 -3.76
C ALA A 240 -3.79 -18.43 -4.62
N LEU A 241 -2.59 -18.64 -4.06
CA LEU A 241 -1.50 -19.30 -4.76
C LEU A 241 -1.78 -20.79 -4.96
N TRP A 242 -2.49 -21.46 -4.06
CA TRP A 242 -2.87 -22.86 -4.22
C TRP A 242 -3.99 -23.03 -5.27
N TYR A 243 -4.99 -22.15 -5.25
CA TYR A 243 -6.16 -22.24 -6.12
C TYR A 243 -5.92 -21.73 -7.55
N VAL A 244 -5.00 -20.77 -7.73
CA VAL A 244 -4.73 -20.14 -9.02
C VAL A 244 -3.36 -20.56 -9.53
N GLU A 245 -3.39 -21.39 -10.58
CA GLU A 245 -2.21 -21.74 -11.34
C GLU A 245 -1.72 -20.57 -12.19
N ASP A 246 -0.41 -20.52 -12.36
CA ASP A 246 0.28 -19.47 -13.11
C ASP A 246 1.17 -20.10 -14.17
N LYS A 247 1.13 -19.54 -15.37
CA LYS A 247 1.87 -20.06 -16.51
C LYS A 247 3.36 -19.78 -16.31
N GLN A 248 4.20 -20.75 -16.67
CA GLN A 248 5.65 -20.54 -16.68
C GLN A 248 6.02 -19.62 -17.84
N TRP A 249 7.01 -18.74 -17.62
CA TRP A 249 7.58 -17.97 -18.72
C TRP A 249 8.50 -18.86 -19.55
N SER A 250 8.22 -19.01 -20.84
CA SER A 250 9.12 -19.63 -21.81
C SER A 250 9.74 -18.55 -22.72
N PRO A 251 11.08 -18.53 -22.89
CA PRO A 251 11.71 -17.68 -23.90
C PRO A 251 11.20 -18.08 -25.29
N LYS A 252 10.85 -17.10 -26.14
CA LYS A 252 10.60 -17.37 -27.56
C LYS A 252 11.94 -17.67 -28.24
N ALA A 253 11.97 -18.71 -29.06
CA ALA A 253 13.21 -19.20 -29.70
C ALA A 253 13.90 -18.16 -30.61
N ASP A 254 13.20 -17.13 -31.09
CA ASP A 254 13.72 -16.09 -31.99
C ASP A 254 14.05 -14.74 -31.32
N SER A 255 14.09 -14.64 -29.99
CA SER A 255 14.59 -13.41 -29.36
C SER A 255 16.10 -13.43 -29.35
N ASP A 256 16.71 -12.86 -30.39
CA ASP A 256 18.13 -12.51 -30.41
C ASP A 256 18.50 -11.84 -29.08
N ASN A 257 19.62 -12.29 -28.54
CA ASN A 257 20.05 -12.13 -27.15
C ASN A 257 20.55 -10.70 -26.86
N GLU A 258 19.78 -9.66 -27.16
CA GLU A 258 20.01 -8.33 -26.59
C GLU A 258 19.62 -8.37 -25.11
N LYS A 259 20.57 -8.78 -24.27
CA LYS A 259 20.51 -8.54 -22.82
C LYS A 259 20.68 -7.05 -22.59
N THR A 260 19.66 -6.26 -22.86
CA THR A 260 19.58 -4.89 -22.40
C THR A 260 19.71 -4.91 -20.87
N PRO A 261 20.74 -4.28 -20.29
CA PRO A 261 20.89 -4.26 -18.84
C PRO A 261 19.64 -3.58 -18.25
N PHE A 262 19.08 -4.17 -17.19
CA PHE A 262 17.88 -3.68 -16.48
C PHE A 262 17.85 -2.16 -16.29
N PHE A 263 18.98 -1.58 -15.86
CA PHE A 263 19.11 -0.14 -15.68
C PHE A 263 19.07 0.63 -17.00
N GLY A 264 19.60 0.06 -18.09
CA GLY A 264 19.52 0.64 -19.44
C GLY A 264 18.08 0.79 -19.94
N GLU A 265 17.21 -0.19 -19.68
CA GLU A 265 15.78 -0.07 -20.01
C GLU A 265 15.07 1.00 -19.16
N ILE A 266 15.35 1.05 -17.86
CA ILE A 266 14.76 2.06 -16.96
C ILE A 266 15.19 3.47 -17.38
N PHE A 267 16.50 3.71 -17.53
CA PHE A 267 17.01 5.02 -17.95
C PHE A 267 16.57 5.38 -19.38
N GLY A 268 16.44 4.39 -20.26
CA GLY A 268 15.83 4.55 -21.58
C GLY A 268 14.38 5.03 -21.49
N ALA A 269 13.57 4.42 -20.62
CA ALA A 269 12.18 4.82 -20.40
C ALA A 269 12.07 6.28 -19.92
N PHE A 270 12.95 6.73 -19.01
CA PHE A 270 12.97 8.13 -18.57
C PHE A 270 13.25 9.12 -19.71
N LYS A 271 14.13 8.76 -20.66
CA LYS A 271 14.43 9.59 -21.83
C LYS A 271 13.28 9.70 -22.82
N VAL A 272 12.44 8.66 -22.92
CA VAL A 272 11.32 8.59 -23.88
C VAL A 272 10.03 9.22 -23.32
N MET A 273 10.01 9.62 -22.04
CA MET A 273 8.81 10.22 -21.42
C MET A 273 8.44 11.58 -22.04
N LYS A 274 7.19 11.68 -22.54
CA LYS A 274 6.62 12.91 -23.10
C LYS A 274 6.47 13.99 -22.01
N ARG A 275 6.61 15.28 -22.39
CA ARG A 275 6.46 16.45 -21.48
C ARG A 275 5.26 16.38 -20.51
N PRO A 276 4.06 15.91 -20.91
CA PRO A 276 2.94 15.82 -19.98
C PRO A 276 3.11 14.80 -18.84
N MET A 277 3.90 13.75 -19.06
CA MET A 277 4.22 12.79 -18.00
C MET A 277 5.18 13.40 -16.97
N TRP A 278 6.18 14.15 -17.43
CA TRP A 278 7.08 14.89 -16.55
C TRP A 278 6.35 15.93 -15.68
N MET A 279 5.42 16.69 -16.26
CA MET A 279 4.58 17.61 -15.49
C MET A 279 3.75 16.88 -14.43
N LEU A 280 3.20 15.72 -14.78
CA LEU A 280 2.43 14.92 -13.82
C LEU A 280 3.31 14.41 -12.67
N LEU A 281 4.51 13.90 -12.96
CA LEU A 281 5.44 13.43 -11.94
C LEU A 281 5.83 14.54 -10.96
N ILE A 282 6.15 15.74 -11.46
CA ILE A 282 6.52 16.89 -10.62
C ILE A 282 5.33 17.33 -9.75
N VAL A 283 4.14 17.49 -10.35
CA VAL A 283 2.94 17.89 -9.60
C VAL A 283 2.58 16.85 -8.53
N THR A 284 2.69 15.57 -8.86
CA THR A 284 2.48 14.49 -7.90
C THR A 284 3.52 14.54 -6.78
N ALA A 285 4.81 14.68 -7.09
CA ALA A 285 5.87 14.78 -6.09
C ALA A 285 5.63 15.96 -5.12
N LEU A 286 5.31 17.14 -5.64
CA LEU A 286 4.99 18.32 -4.84
C LEU A 286 3.75 18.11 -3.95
N ASN A 287 2.71 17.46 -4.47
CA ASN A 287 1.51 17.15 -3.69
C ASN A 287 1.82 16.18 -2.54
N TRP A 288 2.68 15.19 -2.76
CA TRP A 288 3.06 14.21 -1.73
C TRP A 288 3.89 14.83 -0.60
N ILE A 289 4.63 15.92 -0.85
CA ILE A 289 5.33 16.66 0.21
C ILE A 289 4.35 17.14 1.30
N ALA A 290 3.10 17.48 0.95
CA ALA A 290 2.09 17.86 1.93
C ALA A 290 1.55 16.65 2.73
N TRP A 291 1.49 15.47 2.12
CA TRP A 291 0.96 14.25 2.74
C TRP A 291 1.96 13.57 3.66
N PHE A 292 3.25 13.60 3.35
CA PHE A 292 4.29 12.90 4.14
C PHE A 292 4.27 13.26 5.63
N PRO A 293 4.27 14.54 6.04
CA PRO A 293 4.23 14.89 7.46
C PRO A 293 2.97 14.38 8.16
N PHE A 294 1.82 14.45 7.48
CA PHE A 294 0.57 13.96 8.03
C PHE A 294 0.60 12.44 8.20
N LEU A 295 0.89 11.69 7.13
CA LEU A 295 0.87 10.22 7.15
C LEU A 295 1.87 9.58 8.12
N LEU A 296 2.99 10.26 8.40
CA LEU A 296 4.03 9.73 9.29
C LEU A 296 3.77 10.08 10.77
N TYR A 297 3.11 11.21 11.05
CA TYR A 297 3.00 11.78 12.40
C TYR A 297 1.57 12.05 12.86
N ASP A 298 0.54 11.65 12.13
CA ASP A 298 -0.87 11.90 12.47
C ASP A 298 -1.28 11.30 13.83
N THR A 299 -1.00 10.03 14.06
CA THR A 299 -1.31 9.29 15.29
C THR A 299 -0.43 9.74 16.44
N ASP A 300 0.82 10.07 16.15
CA ASP A 300 1.76 10.68 17.09
C ASP A 300 1.29 12.07 17.52
N TRP A 301 0.81 12.90 16.59
CA TRP A 301 0.21 14.20 16.84
C TRP A 301 -1.04 14.07 17.73
N MET A 302 -1.89 13.07 17.48
CA MET A 302 -3.04 12.80 18.37
C MET A 302 -2.58 12.42 19.79
N GLY A 303 -1.56 11.56 19.91
CA GLY A 303 -0.98 11.15 21.19
C GLY A 303 -0.37 12.29 21.98
N ARG A 304 0.43 13.12 21.32
CA ARG A 304 1.26 14.15 21.94
C ARG A 304 0.55 15.48 22.08
N GLU A 305 0.04 16.01 20.97
CA GLU A 305 -0.47 17.38 20.90
C GLU A 305 -1.93 17.48 21.34
N VAL A 306 -2.75 16.48 21.03
CA VAL A 306 -4.18 16.47 21.42
C VAL A 306 -4.37 15.90 22.82
N TYR A 307 -3.78 14.75 23.12
CA TYR A 307 -3.91 14.09 24.43
C TYR A 307 -2.88 14.54 25.47
N GLY A 308 -1.84 15.28 25.08
CA GLY A 308 -0.82 15.78 26.01
C GLY A 308 0.14 14.69 26.53
N GLY A 309 0.19 13.53 25.89
CA GLY A 309 1.07 12.44 26.30
C GLY A 309 2.52 12.63 25.85
N ASP A 310 3.44 11.91 26.48
CA ASP A 310 4.85 11.86 26.10
C ASP A 310 5.35 10.42 26.10
N SER A 311 5.97 9.99 24.99
CA SER A 311 6.59 8.67 24.84
C SER A 311 7.79 8.48 25.78
N LYS A 312 8.42 9.58 26.24
CA LYS A 312 9.57 9.58 27.15
C LYS A 312 9.20 9.92 28.60
N GLY A 313 7.95 10.29 28.87
CA GLY A 313 7.49 10.67 30.19
C GLY A 313 7.26 9.48 31.13
N ASP A 314 6.72 9.78 32.31
CA ASP A 314 6.29 8.79 33.30
C ASP A 314 5.19 7.87 32.74
N ASP A 315 4.92 6.76 33.44
CA ASP A 315 3.91 5.78 33.01
C ASP A 315 2.52 6.37 32.76
N LYS A 316 2.15 7.42 33.51
CA LYS A 316 0.88 8.15 33.28
C LYS A 316 0.90 8.94 31.96
N MET A 317 2.02 9.58 31.62
CA MET A 317 2.20 10.31 30.35
C MET A 317 2.20 9.35 29.15
N LYS A 318 2.88 8.20 29.29
CA LYS A 318 2.86 7.13 28.29
C LYS A 318 1.45 6.58 28.10
N LYS A 319 0.67 6.43 29.17
CA LYS A 319 -0.72 5.98 29.08
C LYS A 319 -1.61 6.97 28.30
N LEU A 320 -1.46 8.27 28.53
CA LEU A 320 -2.15 9.32 27.76
C LEU A 320 -1.73 9.29 26.28
N TYR A 321 -0.44 9.16 26.03
CA TYR A 321 0.13 9.04 24.69
C TYR A 321 -0.47 7.84 23.93
N ASN A 322 -0.45 6.66 24.56
CA ASN A 322 -1.03 5.43 24.02
C ASN A 322 -2.53 5.60 23.73
N GLN A 323 -3.29 6.20 24.65
CA GLN A 323 -4.72 6.45 24.44
C GLN A 323 -4.96 7.37 23.23
N GLY A 324 -4.17 8.43 23.08
CA GLY A 324 -4.28 9.33 21.93
C GLY A 324 -3.93 8.64 20.61
N ILE A 325 -2.90 7.78 20.57
CA ILE A 325 -2.54 7.01 19.37
C ILE A 325 -3.70 6.13 18.91
N HIS A 326 -4.33 5.40 19.83
CA HIS A 326 -5.49 4.55 19.51
C HIS A 326 -6.67 5.37 18.97
N VAL A 327 -6.92 6.57 19.52
CA VAL A 327 -7.92 7.48 18.98
C VAL A 327 -7.49 8.08 17.63
N GLY A 328 -6.20 8.26 17.39
CA GLY A 328 -5.65 8.62 16.08
C GLY A 328 -5.90 7.53 15.04
N ALA A 329 -5.68 6.26 15.40
CA ALA A 329 -6.01 5.11 14.56
C ALA A 329 -7.51 5.03 14.25
N LEU A 330 -8.38 5.35 15.22
CA LEU A 330 -9.82 5.52 14.97
C LEU A 330 -10.08 6.64 13.94
N GLY A 331 -9.37 7.76 14.04
CA GLY A 331 -9.42 8.83 13.04
C GLY A 331 -9.05 8.33 11.65
N LEU A 332 -7.99 7.52 11.51
CA LEU A 332 -7.56 6.95 10.22
C LEU A 332 -8.55 5.91 9.67
N MET A 333 -9.25 5.20 10.55
CA MET A 333 -10.38 4.36 10.15
C MET A 333 -11.50 5.21 9.53
N LEU A 334 -11.87 6.33 10.16
CA LEU A 334 -12.86 7.27 9.61
C LEU A 334 -12.38 7.89 8.29
N ASN A 335 -11.10 8.27 8.20
CA ASN A 335 -10.45 8.73 6.98
C ASN A 335 -10.63 7.72 5.85
N SER A 336 -10.36 6.43 6.11
CA SER A 336 -10.48 5.35 5.13
C SER A 336 -11.91 5.14 4.65
N ILE A 337 -12.90 5.25 5.56
CA ILE A 337 -14.32 5.15 5.22
C ILE A 337 -14.72 6.31 4.29
N VAL A 338 -14.37 7.55 4.65
CA VAL A 338 -14.66 8.72 3.82
C VAL A 338 -13.96 8.60 2.47
N LEU A 339 -12.69 8.19 2.46
CA LEU A 339 -11.93 7.94 1.23
C LEU A 339 -12.65 6.95 0.32
N GLY A 340 -13.12 5.82 0.86
CA GLY A 340 -13.86 4.80 0.12
C GLY A 340 -15.15 5.36 -0.50
N VAL A 341 -15.96 6.07 0.29
CA VAL A 341 -17.20 6.70 -0.18
C VAL A 341 -16.92 7.74 -1.26
N MET A 342 -15.93 8.61 -1.05
CA MET A 342 -15.55 9.65 -2.00
C MET A 342 -14.97 9.08 -3.29
N SER A 343 -14.23 7.98 -3.21
CA SER A 343 -13.69 7.30 -4.39
C SER A 343 -14.80 6.80 -5.32
N LEU A 344 -15.97 6.42 -4.79
CA LEU A 344 -17.14 6.06 -5.62
C LEU A 344 -17.79 7.29 -6.27
N GLY A 345 -17.91 8.40 -5.53
CA GLY A 345 -18.60 9.61 -5.98
C GLY A 345 -17.79 10.54 -6.89
N ILE A 346 -16.47 10.39 -6.96
CA ILE A 346 -15.55 11.32 -7.62
C ILE A 346 -15.85 11.59 -9.10
N GLU A 347 -16.36 10.62 -9.86
CA GLU A 347 -16.71 10.83 -11.27
C GLU A 347 -17.95 11.73 -11.41
N GLY A 348 -18.95 11.54 -10.56
CA GLY A 348 -20.14 12.37 -10.53
C GLY A 348 -19.82 13.79 -10.07
N ILE A 349 -19.05 13.92 -9.00
CA ILE A 349 -18.59 15.20 -8.47
C ILE A 349 -17.73 15.94 -9.51
N SER A 350 -16.82 15.24 -10.18
CA SER A 350 -15.97 15.84 -11.22
C SER A 350 -16.78 16.38 -12.39
N ARG A 351 -17.86 15.71 -12.80
CA ARG A 351 -18.76 16.22 -13.86
C ARG A 351 -19.51 17.46 -13.37
N LYS A 352 -20.05 17.42 -12.15
CA LYS A 352 -20.80 18.54 -11.55
C LYS A 352 -19.95 19.80 -11.33
N MET A 353 -18.68 19.65 -10.96
CA MET A 353 -17.76 20.76 -10.72
C MET A 353 -17.10 21.33 -12.00
N GLY A 354 -17.53 20.90 -13.19
CA GLY A 354 -17.02 21.41 -14.45
C GLY A 354 -15.63 20.88 -14.84
N GLY A 355 -15.28 19.67 -14.38
CA GLY A 355 -14.10 18.92 -14.85
C GLY A 355 -13.06 18.60 -13.77
N ALA A 356 -12.15 17.69 -14.12
CA ALA A 356 -11.14 17.14 -13.20
C ALA A 356 -10.21 18.21 -12.62
N LYS A 357 -9.82 19.23 -13.41
CA LYS A 357 -8.89 20.28 -12.96
C LYS A 357 -9.45 21.12 -11.81
N ARG A 358 -10.72 21.52 -11.89
CA ARG A 358 -11.38 22.31 -10.84
C ARG A 358 -11.55 21.50 -9.57
N LEU A 359 -11.91 20.23 -9.71
CA LEU A 359 -11.98 19.31 -8.58
C LEU A 359 -10.61 19.11 -7.93
N TRP A 360 -9.53 18.95 -8.70
CA TRP A 360 -8.16 18.86 -8.16
C TRP A 360 -7.77 20.12 -7.38
N GLY A 361 -8.07 21.31 -7.90
CA GLY A 361 -7.82 22.56 -7.16
C GLY A 361 -8.61 22.64 -5.86
N ALA A 362 -9.90 22.30 -5.90
CA ALA A 362 -10.76 22.33 -4.72
C ALA A 362 -10.30 21.35 -3.62
N VAL A 363 -9.92 20.12 -3.98
CA VAL A 363 -9.43 19.16 -2.98
C VAL A 363 -8.10 19.59 -2.34
N ASN A 364 -7.22 20.25 -3.10
CA ASN A 364 -5.98 20.78 -2.53
C ASN A 364 -6.23 21.96 -1.58
N ILE A 365 -7.24 22.79 -1.85
CA ILE A 365 -7.68 23.83 -0.91
C ILE A 365 -8.22 23.18 0.37
N ILE A 366 -9.05 22.13 0.24
CA ILE A 366 -9.53 21.37 1.41
C ILE A 366 -8.36 20.80 2.21
N LEU A 367 -7.38 20.18 1.54
CA LEU A 367 -6.16 19.67 2.19
C LEU A 367 -5.43 20.77 2.95
N ALA A 368 -5.18 21.93 2.32
CA ALA A 368 -4.50 23.05 2.96
C ALA A 368 -5.27 23.58 4.19
N VAL A 369 -6.59 23.73 4.08
CA VAL A 369 -7.44 24.16 5.20
C VAL A 369 -7.40 23.13 6.33
N CYS A 370 -7.57 21.84 6.03
CA CYS A 370 -7.52 20.78 7.05
C CYS A 370 -6.17 20.73 7.76
N LEU A 371 -5.06 20.86 7.03
CA LEU A 371 -3.73 20.92 7.63
C LEU A 371 -3.55 22.18 8.49
N ALA A 372 -4.03 23.35 8.05
CA ALA A 372 -4.00 24.56 8.87
C ALA A 372 -4.85 24.44 10.15
N MET A 373 -6.00 23.77 10.08
CA MET A 373 -6.88 23.53 11.23
C MET A 373 -6.23 22.64 12.31
N THR A 374 -5.25 21.80 11.97
CA THR A 374 -4.50 21.02 12.97
C THR A 374 -3.80 21.92 14.00
N VAL A 375 -3.34 23.11 13.58
CA VAL A 375 -2.74 24.10 14.48
C VAL A 375 -3.77 24.64 15.47
N LEU A 376 -5.01 24.88 15.01
CA LEU A 376 -6.08 25.36 15.89
C LEU A 376 -6.50 24.31 16.91
N VAL A 377 -6.61 23.04 16.50
CA VAL A 377 -6.89 21.93 17.44
C VAL A 377 -5.77 21.80 18.46
N THR A 378 -4.51 21.89 18.02
CA THR A 378 -3.33 21.84 18.91
C THR A 378 -3.37 22.96 19.94
N LYS A 379 -3.59 24.21 19.51
CA LYS A 379 -3.67 25.37 20.41
C LYS A 379 -4.82 25.27 21.42
N LYS A 380 -6.01 24.83 20.98
CA LYS A 380 -7.15 24.63 21.90
C LYS A 380 -6.90 23.50 22.90
N ALA A 381 -6.24 22.43 22.47
CA ALA A 381 -5.85 21.34 23.37
C ALA A 381 -4.82 21.81 24.41
N GLU A 382 -3.85 22.61 24.00
CA GLU A 382 -2.86 23.21 24.90
C GLU A 382 -3.51 24.17 25.91
N GLU A 383 -4.37 25.06 25.46
CA GLU A 383 -5.10 26.00 26.32
C GLU A 383 -5.95 25.27 27.36
N HIS A 384 -6.68 24.23 26.95
CA HIS A 384 -7.46 23.40 27.87
C HIS A 384 -6.57 22.75 28.93
N ARG A 385 -5.42 22.19 28.55
CA ARG A 385 -4.46 21.60 29.51
C ARG A 385 -3.87 22.64 30.45
N ARG A 386 -3.66 23.89 30.02
CA ARG A 386 -3.20 24.95 30.92
C ARG A 386 -4.22 25.28 32.01
N ILE A 387 -5.52 25.17 31.71
CA ILE A 387 -6.61 25.49 32.65
C ILE A 387 -6.97 24.28 33.54
N ALA A 388 -7.18 23.11 32.93
CA ALA A 388 -7.66 21.90 33.61
C ALA A 388 -6.53 21.04 34.21
N GLY A 389 -5.27 21.36 33.88
CA GLY A 389 -4.08 20.67 34.35
C GLY A 389 -3.35 19.91 33.23
N PRO A 390 -2.02 19.69 33.36
CA PRO A 390 -1.19 19.09 32.31
C PRO A 390 -1.64 17.70 31.86
N MET A 391 -2.31 16.96 32.74
CA MET A 391 -2.77 15.59 32.54
C MET A 391 -4.27 15.49 32.19
N ALA A 392 -4.94 16.63 31.99
CA ALA A 392 -6.36 16.65 31.66
C ALA A 392 -6.58 16.07 30.25
N LEU A 393 -7.58 15.18 30.14
CA LEU A 393 -8.02 14.65 28.86
C LEU A 393 -8.62 15.77 27.99
N PRO A 394 -8.49 15.68 26.66
CA PRO A 394 -9.12 16.66 25.78
C PRO A 394 -10.64 16.61 25.95
N THR A 395 -11.28 17.78 25.89
CA THR A 395 -12.74 17.86 25.88
C THR A 395 -13.32 17.15 24.65
N ASP A 396 -14.58 16.71 24.76
CA ASP A 396 -15.27 16.03 23.66
C ASP A 396 -15.30 16.87 22.38
N GLY A 397 -15.38 18.21 22.50
CA GLY A 397 -15.32 19.13 21.36
C GLY A 397 -13.96 19.13 20.65
N ILE A 398 -12.85 19.10 21.39
CA ILE A 398 -11.49 19.05 20.81
C ILE A 398 -11.27 17.70 20.14
N ARG A 399 -11.67 16.62 20.82
CA ARG A 399 -11.58 15.26 20.29
C ARG A 399 -12.42 15.09 19.01
N ALA A 400 -13.67 15.55 19.02
CA ALA A 400 -14.56 15.50 17.85
C ALA A 400 -14.00 16.35 16.70
N GLY A 401 -13.44 17.53 16.99
CA GLY A 401 -12.76 18.37 16.01
C GLY A 401 -11.58 17.64 15.34
N ALA A 402 -10.72 17.00 16.13
CA ALA A 402 -9.58 16.23 15.61
C ALA A 402 -10.03 15.05 14.73
N LEU A 403 -11.02 14.26 15.18
CA LEU A 403 -11.55 13.13 14.40
C LEU A 403 -12.24 13.59 13.10
N THR A 404 -12.92 14.75 13.14
CA THR A 404 -13.54 15.34 11.95
C THR A 404 -12.48 15.74 10.93
N LEU A 405 -11.34 16.30 11.36
CA LEU A 405 -10.22 16.62 10.46
C LEU A 405 -9.67 15.36 9.79
N PHE A 406 -9.46 14.28 10.54
CA PHE A 406 -9.02 13.00 9.98
C PHE A 406 -10.01 12.50 8.93
N ALA A 407 -11.31 12.50 9.22
CA ALA A 407 -12.34 12.08 8.29
C ALA A 407 -12.35 12.95 7.01
N LEU A 408 -12.29 14.28 7.15
CA LEU A 408 -12.28 15.21 6.01
C LEU A 408 -11.04 15.07 5.13
N LEU A 409 -9.88 14.77 5.71
CA LEU A 409 -8.65 14.48 4.95
C LEU A 409 -8.80 13.23 4.06
N GLY A 410 -9.79 12.36 4.30
CA GLY A 410 -10.10 11.25 3.39
C GLY A 410 -10.55 11.72 2.00
N ILE A 411 -11.16 12.91 1.89
CA ILE A 411 -11.62 13.50 0.62
C ILE A 411 -10.46 13.80 -0.33
N PRO A 412 -9.46 14.64 0.03
CA PRO A 412 -8.34 14.93 -0.86
C PRO A 412 -7.45 13.71 -1.11
N LEU A 413 -7.37 12.77 -0.17
CA LEU A 413 -6.63 11.54 -0.36
C LEU A 413 -7.28 10.65 -1.44
N ALA A 414 -8.62 10.51 -1.43
CA ALA A 414 -9.36 9.79 -2.48
C ALA A 414 -9.10 10.34 -3.89
N TYR A 415 -9.04 11.66 -4.02
CA TYR A 415 -8.74 12.30 -5.29
C TYR A 415 -7.28 12.08 -5.71
N SER A 416 -6.34 12.29 -4.79
CA SER A 416 -4.90 12.13 -5.05
C SER A 416 -4.57 10.74 -5.61
N VAL A 417 -5.16 9.68 -5.06
CA VAL A 417 -4.97 8.30 -5.54
C VAL A 417 -5.56 8.09 -6.94
N ARG A 418 -6.75 8.64 -7.26
CA ARG A 418 -7.36 8.50 -8.60
C ARG A 418 -6.74 9.40 -9.68
N THR A 419 -6.15 10.53 -9.33
CA THR A 419 -5.69 11.51 -10.33
C THR A 419 -4.55 10.98 -11.20
N SER A 420 -3.65 10.18 -10.61
CA SER A 420 -2.60 9.46 -11.33
C SER A 420 -3.17 8.67 -12.52
N PHE A 421 -4.37 8.11 -12.38
CA PHE A 421 -5.05 7.36 -13.45
C PHE A 421 -5.84 8.23 -14.43
N TYR A 422 -6.54 9.26 -13.92
CA TYR A 422 -7.44 10.09 -14.75
C TYR A 422 -6.68 11.01 -15.70
N ASN A 423 -5.59 11.60 -15.22
CA ASN A 423 -4.74 12.47 -16.04
C ASN A 423 -4.06 11.69 -17.16
N ILE A 424 -3.64 10.43 -16.93
CA ILE A 424 -3.11 9.56 -17.99
C ILE A 424 -4.14 9.31 -19.09
N LYS A 425 -5.40 9.01 -18.73
CA LYS A 425 -6.49 8.83 -19.72
C LYS A 425 -6.79 10.11 -20.50
N GLN A 426 -6.79 11.27 -19.83
CA GLN A 426 -7.06 12.55 -20.47
C GLN A 426 -5.91 13.00 -21.39
N LEU A 427 -4.67 12.74 -20.99
CA LEU A 427 -3.47 12.94 -21.81
C LEU A 427 -3.43 11.98 -23.01
N ARG A 428 -3.87 10.73 -22.86
CA ARG A 428 -4.02 9.77 -23.97
C ARG A 428 -5.06 10.23 -24.98
N ARG A 429 -6.18 10.81 -24.51
CA ARG A 429 -7.19 11.42 -25.41
C ARG A 429 -6.61 12.61 -26.18
N ARG A 430 -5.91 13.54 -25.51
CA ARG A 430 -5.22 14.67 -26.18
C ARG A 430 -4.13 14.21 -27.15
N SER A 431 -3.35 13.18 -26.80
CA SER A 431 -2.35 12.60 -27.69
C SER A 431 -2.96 11.92 -28.91
N LYS A 432 -4.15 11.29 -28.79
CA LYS A 432 -4.87 10.74 -29.96
C LYS A 432 -5.44 11.84 -30.86
N THR A 433 -5.88 12.97 -30.28
CA THR A 433 -6.31 14.13 -31.07
C THR A 433 -5.12 14.78 -31.80
N PHE A 434 -3.94 14.82 -31.17
CA PHE A 434 -2.71 15.34 -31.80
C PHE A 434 -2.13 14.37 -32.84
N SER A 435 -2.19 13.05 -32.58
CA SER A 435 -1.72 12.01 -33.51
C SER A 435 -2.62 11.83 -34.73
N ARG A 436 -3.88 12.28 -34.70
CA ARG A 436 -4.73 12.35 -35.90
C ARG A 436 -4.25 13.41 -36.91
N SER A 437 -3.32 14.30 -36.53
CA SER A 437 -2.72 15.29 -37.43
C SER A 437 -1.42 14.82 -38.10
N PHE A 438 -0.93 13.62 -37.78
CA PHE A 438 0.26 13.03 -38.42
C PHE A 438 -0.03 11.56 -38.76
N LYS A 439 -0.55 11.32 -39.96
CA LYS A 439 -0.53 9.98 -40.59
C LYS A 439 0.77 9.86 -41.38
N HIS A 440 1.61 8.90 -40.99
CA HIS A 440 2.35 7.91 -41.81
C HIS A 440 3.54 7.41 -40.97
N GLY A 441 3.56 6.11 -40.69
CA GLY A 441 4.67 5.45 -39.99
C GLY A 441 4.20 4.31 -39.10
N ASN A 442 4.50 3.08 -39.52
CA ASN A 442 4.23 1.81 -38.83
C ASN A 442 4.51 1.87 -37.32
N CYS A 443 3.53 1.46 -36.51
CA CYS A 443 3.74 1.24 -35.08
C CYS A 443 3.00 -0.04 -34.66
N HIS A 444 3.63 -1.18 -34.97
CA HIS A 444 3.33 -2.45 -34.32
C HIS A 444 4.01 -2.47 -32.94
N THR A 445 3.31 -3.11 -31.99
CA THR A 445 3.81 -3.65 -30.72
C THR A 445 4.40 -2.68 -29.69
N THR A 446 3.58 -2.29 -28.71
CA THR A 446 3.80 -2.41 -27.24
C THR A 446 2.75 -1.57 -26.54
N ASN A 447 1.70 -2.22 -26.04
CA ASN A 447 0.50 -1.57 -25.50
C ASN A 447 0.35 -1.84 -24.00
N ASP A 448 1.45 -2.08 -23.29
CA ASP A 448 1.43 -2.36 -21.85
C ASP A 448 1.65 -1.07 -21.06
N CYS A 449 0.57 -0.58 -20.47
CA CYS A 449 0.61 0.57 -19.59
C CYS A 449 1.17 0.13 -18.22
N ILE A 450 2.39 0.56 -17.89
CA ILE A 450 2.86 0.57 -16.50
C ILE A 450 1.98 1.57 -15.73
N VAL A 451 1.09 1.01 -14.91
CA VAL A 451 0.22 1.76 -14.00
C VAL A 451 1.02 2.04 -12.73
N TRP A 452 1.54 3.25 -12.58
CA TRP A 452 2.10 3.73 -11.32
C TRP A 452 0.95 4.12 -10.39
N SER A 453 0.54 3.20 -9.52
CA SER A 453 -0.37 3.44 -8.42
C SER A 453 0.44 3.50 -7.13
N TRP A 454 0.76 4.71 -6.69
CA TRP A 454 1.22 4.96 -5.33
C TRP A 454 0.14 4.48 -4.37
N SER A 455 0.49 3.51 -3.54
CA SER A 455 -0.46 2.79 -2.69
C SER A 455 -0.11 3.15 -1.25
N TYR A 456 -0.97 3.97 -0.65
CA TYR A 456 -0.99 4.27 0.77
C TYR A 456 -2.43 4.12 1.22
#